data_AF-A0A5Q4GTT7-F1
#
_entry.id   AF-A0A5Q4GTT7-F1
#
_cell.length_a   1.000
_cell.length_b   1.000
_cell.length_c   1.000
_cell.angle_alpha   90.00
_cell.angle_beta   90.00
_cell.angle_gamma   90.00
#
_symmetry.space_group_name_H-M   'P 1'
#
loop_
_entity.id
_entity.type
_entity.pdbx_description
1 polymer ?
#
loop_
_entity_poly.entity_id
_entity_poly.type
_entity_poly.pdbx_seq_one_letter_code
_entity_poly.pdbx_strand_id
1 'polypeptide(L)'
;AAQSPFGNAPWQASWTTTVAILWGGAISSCLYCAWLLTRNNTWRNFAAPGAGSVLLIALLMALLHNGAIYLFNLGFPRLGDLGVPVGYPTFMSLAIIVGNVHGFRTGEWTGASRQSIAWVLFGIAALIAGVFVLAAGNAMS
;
A
#
# COMPACT_ATOMS: atom_id res chain seq x y z
N ALA A 1 -1.55 22.79 -4.78
CA ALA A 1 -0.68 23.86 -5.30
C ALA A 1 0.50 24.09 -4.36
N ALA A 2 1.64 23.46 -4.64
CA ALA A 2 2.92 23.82 -4.01
C ALA A 2 3.75 24.51 -5.11
N GLN A 3 3.49 25.80 -5.34
CA GLN A 3 4.37 26.62 -6.16
C GLN A 3 5.65 26.88 -5.39
N SER A 4 6.76 26.40 -5.93
CA SER A 4 8.11 26.55 -5.39
C SER A 4 8.59 28.00 -5.61
N PRO A 5 9.05 28.71 -4.57
CA PRO A 5 9.72 30.02 -4.69
C PRO A 5 11.04 30.00 -5.50
N PHE A 6 11.50 28.81 -5.94
CA PHE A 6 12.88 28.55 -6.38
C PHE A 6 13.04 28.18 -7.87
N GLY A 7 12.00 28.30 -8.72
CA GLY A 7 12.12 28.09 -10.18
C GLY A 7 12.47 26.67 -10.65
N ASN A 8 12.51 25.69 -9.73
CA ASN A 8 12.79 24.29 -10.03
C ASN A 8 11.60 23.59 -10.68
N ALA A 9 11.90 22.66 -11.59
CA ALA A 9 10.86 21.93 -12.32
C ALA A 9 10.01 21.06 -11.37
N PRO A 10 8.68 20.94 -11.59
CA PRO A 10 7.76 20.30 -10.65
C PRO A 10 8.14 18.86 -10.24
N TRP A 11 8.78 18.12 -11.16
CA TRP A 11 9.25 16.76 -10.89
C TRP A 11 10.33 16.73 -9.79
N GLN A 12 11.23 17.71 -9.73
CA GLN A 12 12.33 17.76 -8.76
C GLN A 12 11.82 17.95 -7.32
N ALA A 13 10.73 18.71 -7.16
CA ALA A 13 10.09 18.92 -5.87
C ALA A 13 9.40 17.64 -5.36
N SER A 14 8.71 16.90 -6.23
CA SER A 14 8.12 15.59 -5.89
C SER A 14 9.18 14.56 -5.53
N TRP A 15 10.27 14.43 -6.29
CA TRP A 15 11.32 13.45 -5.98
C TRP A 15 11.99 13.72 -4.64
N THR A 16 12.31 14.98 -4.33
CA THR A 16 12.96 15.33 -3.06
C THR A 16 12.06 15.01 -1.86
N THR A 17 10.76 15.32 -1.95
CA THR A 17 9.80 15.03 -0.87
C THR A 17 9.55 13.53 -0.71
N THR A 18 9.35 12.79 -1.81
CA THR A 18 9.13 11.33 -1.76
C THR A 18 10.37 10.59 -1.23
N VAL A 19 11.58 10.98 -1.64
CA VAL A 19 12.84 10.39 -1.15
C VAL A 19 12.99 10.65 0.36
N ALA A 20 12.75 11.88 0.83
CA ALA A 20 12.86 12.20 2.24
C ALA A 20 11.88 11.39 3.12
N ILE A 21 10.64 11.27 2.69
CA ILE A 21 9.61 10.50 3.41
C ILE A 21 9.95 9.00 3.40
N LEU A 22 10.31 8.46 2.23
CA LEU A 22 10.60 7.03 2.07
C LEU A 22 11.83 6.61 2.87
N TRP A 23 12.94 7.33 2.74
CA TRP A 23 14.18 7.01 3.46
C TRP A 23 14.06 7.29 4.96
N GLY A 24 13.34 8.34 5.37
CA GLY A 24 13.06 8.60 6.78
C GLY A 24 12.30 7.44 7.43
N GLY A 25 11.22 6.99 6.78
CA GLY A 25 10.45 5.84 7.26
C GLY A 25 11.23 4.53 7.24
N ALA A 26 12.00 4.28 6.17
CA ALA A 26 12.80 3.07 6.04
C ALA A 26 13.91 2.99 7.10
N ILE A 27 14.66 4.06 7.31
CA ILE A 27 15.74 4.10 8.30
C ILE A 27 15.18 3.91 9.71
N SER A 28 14.11 4.63 10.06
CA SER A 28 13.48 4.51 11.37
C SER A 28 13.00 3.07 11.64
N SER A 29 12.33 2.46 10.67
CA SER A 29 11.81 1.10 10.79
C SER A 29 12.94 0.06 10.86
N CYS A 30 13.98 0.19 10.03
CA CYS A 30 15.13 -0.70 10.06
C CYS A 30 15.91 -0.61 11.37
N LEU A 31 16.14 0.61 11.89
CA LEU A 31 16.79 0.80 13.18
C LEU A 31 15.98 0.19 14.31
N TYR A 32 14.65 0.38 14.32
CA TYR A 32 13.78 -0.20 15.33
C TYR A 32 13.78 -1.74 15.26
N CYS A 33 13.66 -2.31 14.07
CA CYS A 33 13.74 -3.76 13.88
C CYS A 33 15.11 -4.30 14.34
N ALA A 34 16.22 -3.69 13.93
CA ALA A 34 17.56 -4.10 14.33
C ALA A 34 17.76 -4.03 15.85
N TRP A 35 17.23 -2.99 16.49
CA TRP A 35 17.21 -2.86 17.94
C TRP A 35 16.39 -3.98 18.60
N LEU A 36 15.20 -4.28 18.07
CA LEU A 36 14.33 -5.34 18.60
C LEU A 36 14.95 -6.73 18.45
N LEU A 37 15.58 -7.03 17.30
CA LEU A 37 16.31 -8.29 17.08
C LEU A 37 17.45 -8.46 18.09
N THR A 38 18.19 -7.37 18.37
CA THR A 38 19.30 -7.37 19.31
C THR A 38 18.82 -7.53 20.75
N ARG A 39 17.74 -6.84 21.13
CA ARG A 39 17.15 -6.93 22.47
C ARG A 39 16.57 -8.32 22.75
N ASN A 40 15.92 -8.93 21.77
CA ASN A 40 15.30 -10.25 21.93
C ASN A 40 16.25 -11.43 21.62
N ASN A 41 17.50 -11.17 21.23
CA ASN A 41 18.48 -12.20 20.80
C ASN A 41 17.95 -13.17 19.71
N THR A 42 16.98 -12.72 18.90
CA THR A 42 16.33 -13.55 17.89
C THR A 42 17.12 -13.64 16.58
N TRP A 43 18.34 -13.12 16.53
CA TRP A 43 19.26 -13.25 15.39
C TRP A 43 19.47 -14.72 14.98
N ARG A 44 19.44 -15.66 15.94
CA ARG A 44 19.55 -17.09 15.67
C ARG A 44 18.39 -17.67 14.84
N ASN A 45 17.24 -17.01 14.82
CA ASN A 45 16.09 -17.44 14.02
C ASN A 45 16.31 -17.23 12.52
N PHE A 46 17.23 -16.35 12.13
CA PHE A 46 17.65 -16.22 10.72
C PHE A 46 18.56 -17.36 10.25
N ALA A 47 19.11 -18.15 11.17
CA ALA A 47 19.86 -19.37 10.88
C ALA A 47 19.01 -20.65 11.01
N ALA A 48 17.72 -20.51 11.34
CA ALA A 48 16.82 -21.65 11.48
C ALA A 48 16.44 -22.23 10.10
N PRO A 49 16.19 -23.55 10.00
CA PRO A 49 15.67 -24.17 8.78
C PRO A 49 14.37 -23.48 8.35
N GLY A 50 14.30 -22.99 7.11
CA GLY A 50 13.15 -22.24 6.59
C GLY A 50 13.24 -20.72 6.73
N ALA A 51 14.27 -20.16 7.37
CA ALA A 51 14.44 -18.70 7.42
C ALA A 51 14.60 -18.07 6.02
N GLY A 52 15.27 -18.77 5.11
CA GLY A 52 15.46 -18.30 3.72
C GLY A 52 14.16 -18.21 2.93
N SER A 53 13.22 -19.15 3.10
CA SER A 53 11.93 -19.12 2.40
C SER A 53 11.03 -18.01 2.96
N VAL A 54 11.04 -17.79 4.27
CA VAL A 54 10.35 -16.66 4.90
C VAL A 54 10.92 -15.33 4.41
N LEU A 55 12.25 -15.21 4.33
CA LEU A 55 12.91 -14.01 3.82
C LEU A 55 12.56 -13.77 2.35
N LEU A 56 12.50 -14.83 1.54
CA LEU A 56 12.11 -14.74 0.13
C LEU A 56 10.66 -14.26 -0.02
N ILE A 57 9.72 -14.82 0.74
CA ILE A 57 8.31 -14.39 0.71
C ILE A 57 8.18 -12.93 1.17
N ALA A 58 8.92 -12.53 2.21
CA ALA A 58 8.95 -11.14 2.67
C ALA A 58 9.50 -10.20 1.60
N LEU A 59 10.55 -10.60 0.88
CA LEU A 59 11.14 -9.82 -0.21
C LEU A 59 10.17 -9.72 -1.40
N LEU A 60 9.50 -10.80 -1.77
CA LEU A 60 8.46 -10.78 -2.81
C LEU A 60 7.28 -9.87 -2.43
N MET A 61 6.83 -9.91 -1.18
CA MET A 61 5.81 -9.01 -0.65
C MET A 61 6.26 -7.55 -0.74
N ALA A 62 7.49 -7.24 -0.31
CA ALA A 62 8.05 -5.90 -0.39
C ALA A 62 8.15 -5.39 -1.83
N LEU A 63 8.61 -6.23 -2.76
CA LEU A 63 8.67 -5.90 -4.19
C LEU A 63 7.29 -5.66 -4.79
N LEU A 64 6.30 -6.50 -4.48
CA LEU A 64 4.94 -6.35 -4.98
C LEU A 64 4.29 -5.08 -4.44
N HIS A 65 4.49 -4.79 -3.15
CA HIS A 65 3.98 -3.59 -2.50
C HIS A 65 4.59 -2.31 -3.10
N ASN A 66 5.92 -2.23 -3.17
CA ASN A 66 6.59 -1.09 -3.78
C ASN A 66 6.30 -0.97 -5.28
N GLY A 67 6.17 -2.10 -5.98
CA GLY A 67 5.79 -2.15 -7.39
C GLY A 67 4.39 -1.55 -7.61
N ALA A 68 3.41 -1.91 -6.77
CA ALA A 68 2.07 -1.36 -6.83
C ALA A 68 2.05 0.16 -6.58
N ILE A 69 2.80 0.63 -5.57
CA ILE A 69 2.94 2.07 -5.28
C ILE A 69 3.66 2.79 -6.43
N TYR A 70 4.68 2.18 -7.02
CA TYR A 70 5.40 2.76 -8.15
C TYR A 70 4.50 2.91 -9.38
N LEU A 71 3.72 1.89 -9.72
CA LEU A 71 2.73 1.94 -10.80
C LEU A 71 1.66 3.01 -10.53
N PHE A 72 1.19 3.14 -9.29
CA PHE A 72 0.29 4.22 -8.89
C PHE A 72 0.92 5.59 -9.13
N ASN A 73 2.16 5.81 -8.69
CA ASN A 73 2.87 7.09 -8.89
C ASN A 73 3.15 7.39 -10.37
N LEU A 74 3.34 6.39 -11.22
CA LEU A 74 3.47 6.58 -12.68
C LEU A 74 2.14 7.03 -13.33
N GLY A 75 1.01 6.50 -12.84
CA GLY A 75 -0.33 6.88 -13.30
C GLY A 75 -0.84 8.18 -12.68
N PHE A 76 -0.32 8.56 -11.52
CA PHE A 76 -0.78 9.70 -10.73
C PHE A 76 -0.81 11.04 -11.47
N PRO A 77 0.22 11.42 -12.27
CA PRO A 77 0.18 12.67 -13.03
C PRO A 77 -0.94 12.72 -14.08
N ARG A 78 -1.42 11.56 -14.56
CA ARG A 78 -2.51 11.47 -15.53
C ARG A 78 -3.88 11.74 -14.91
N LEU A 79 -3.99 11.72 -13.58
CA LEU A 79 -5.24 11.99 -12.85
C LEU A 79 -5.50 13.49 -12.65
N GLY A 80 -4.57 14.38 -13.02
CA GLY A 80 -4.77 15.84 -12.90
C GLY A 80 -5.09 16.29 -11.47
N ASP A 81 -6.00 17.27 -11.32
CA ASP A 81 -6.43 17.79 -10.02
C ASP A 81 -7.18 16.76 -9.14
N LEU A 82 -7.59 15.63 -9.71
CA LEU A 82 -8.25 14.53 -8.99
C LEU A 82 -7.24 13.55 -8.35
N GLY A 83 -5.94 13.67 -8.65
CA GLY A 83 -4.94 12.69 -8.21
C GLY A 83 -4.91 12.43 -6.70
N VAL A 84 -4.78 13.48 -5.88
CA VAL A 84 -4.69 13.37 -4.41
C VAL A 84 -6.03 13.00 -3.75
N PRO A 85 -7.15 13.72 -3.97
CA PRO A 85 -8.38 13.50 -3.22
C PRO A 85 -9.13 12.23 -3.64
N VAL A 86 -8.88 11.75 -4.86
CA VAL A 86 -9.68 10.69 -5.48
C VAL A 86 -8.83 9.48 -5.88
N GLY A 87 -7.66 9.71 -6.45
CA GLY A 87 -6.79 8.64 -6.96
C GLY A 87 -6.34 7.68 -5.87
N TYR A 88 -5.83 8.20 -4.76
CA TYR A 88 -5.29 7.37 -3.68
C TYR A 88 -6.36 6.53 -2.96
N PRO A 89 -7.54 7.09 -2.56
CA PRO A 89 -8.62 6.28 -2.00
C PRO A 89 -9.13 5.20 -2.95
N THR A 90 -9.20 5.48 -4.26
CA THR A 90 -9.61 4.50 -5.27
C THR A 90 -8.60 3.36 -5.37
N PHE A 91 -7.31 3.68 -5.41
CA PHE A 91 -6.23 2.69 -5.39
C PHE A 91 -6.31 1.79 -4.14
N MET A 92 -6.48 2.39 -2.96
CA MET A 92 -6.61 1.65 -1.70
C MET A 92 -7.86 0.77 -1.68
N SER A 93 -9.00 1.28 -2.19
CA SER A 93 -10.25 0.52 -2.30
C SER A 93 -10.07 -0.71 -3.19
N LEU A 94 -9.45 -0.54 -4.35
CA LEU A 94 -9.16 -1.65 -5.27
C LEU A 94 -8.22 -2.68 -4.64
N ALA A 95 -7.16 -2.22 -3.96
CA ALA A 95 -6.22 -3.09 -3.26
C ALA A 95 -6.91 -3.94 -2.19
N ILE A 96 -7.82 -3.34 -1.41
CA ILE A 96 -8.63 -4.06 -0.42
C ILE A 96 -9.56 -5.08 -1.08
N ILE A 97 -10.24 -4.72 -2.17
CA ILE A 97 -11.13 -5.64 -2.90
C ILE A 97 -10.35 -6.83 -3.43
N VAL A 98 -9.24 -6.60 -4.15
CA VAL A 98 -8.40 -7.67 -4.71
C VAL A 98 -7.80 -8.54 -3.62
N GLY A 99 -7.35 -7.93 -2.51
CA GLY A 99 -6.82 -8.64 -1.35
C GLY A 99 -7.86 -9.58 -0.73
N ASN A 100 -9.08 -9.10 -0.52
CA ASN A 100 -10.16 -9.95 0.00
C ASN A 100 -10.55 -11.06 -0.98
N VAL A 101 -10.61 -10.79 -2.29
CA VAL A 101 -10.87 -11.82 -3.32
C VAL A 101 -9.81 -12.91 -3.27
N HIS A 102 -8.52 -12.55 -3.14
CA HIS A 102 -7.45 -13.53 -2.95
C HIS A 102 -7.59 -14.28 -1.62
N GLY A 103 -7.91 -13.59 -0.52
CA GLY A 103 -8.13 -14.23 0.79
C GLY A 103 -9.28 -15.26 0.76
N PHE A 104 -10.37 -14.97 0.03
CA PHE A 104 -11.44 -15.95 -0.18
C PHE A 104 -10.98 -17.14 -1.03
N ARG A 105 -10.10 -16.93 -2.02
CA ARG A 105 -9.52 -18.01 -2.85
C ARG A 105 -8.52 -18.88 -2.09
N THR A 106 -7.69 -18.30 -1.23
CA THR A 106 -6.72 -19.04 -0.40
C THR A 106 -7.40 -19.77 0.76
N GLY A 107 -8.70 -19.57 0.95
CA GLY A 107 -9.49 -20.25 1.98
C GLY A 107 -9.27 -19.68 3.38
N GLU A 108 -8.63 -18.51 3.52
CA GLU A 108 -8.36 -17.85 4.81
C GLU A 108 -9.63 -17.63 5.64
N TRP A 109 -10.78 -17.54 4.99
CA TRP A 109 -12.07 -17.29 5.62
C TRP A 109 -12.87 -18.54 5.99
N THR A 110 -12.35 -19.75 5.73
CA THR A 110 -13.06 -21.01 6.04
C THR A 110 -13.30 -21.23 7.54
N GLY A 111 -12.48 -20.64 8.41
CA GLY A 111 -12.65 -20.68 9.87
C GLY A 111 -13.35 -19.43 10.47
N ALA A 112 -13.71 -18.44 9.65
CA ALA A 112 -14.24 -17.17 10.14
C ALA A 112 -15.74 -17.26 10.46
N SER A 113 -16.17 -16.49 11.48
CA SER A 113 -17.58 -16.42 11.83
C SER A 113 -18.42 -15.83 10.68
N ARG A 114 -19.67 -16.28 10.54
CA ARG A 114 -20.60 -15.74 9.51
C ARG A 114 -20.78 -14.23 9.63
N GLN A 115 -20.72 -13.68 10.84
CA GLN A 115 -20.79 -12.23 11.08
C GLN A 115 -19.55 -11.50 10.55
N SER A 116 -18.35 -12.04 10.78
CA SER A 116 -17.10 -11.45 10.25
C SER A 116 -17.10 -11.41 8.72
N ILE A 117 -17.54 -12.48 8.08
CA ILE A 117 -17.66 -12.54 6.61
C ILE A 117 -18.70 -11.52 6.12
N ALA A 118 -19.83 -11.38 6.81
CA ALA A 118 -20.86 -10.39 6.45
C ALA A 118 -20.33 -8.95 6.54
N TRP A 119 -19.54 -8.61 7.56
CA TRP A 119 -18.91 -7.29 7.68
C TRP A 119 -17.90 -7.01 6.56
N VAL A 120 -17.10 -8.01 6.19
CA VAL A 120 -16.16 -7.89 5.07
C VAL A 120 -16.89 -7.66 3.75
N LEU A 121 -17.95 -8.42 3.49
CA LEU A 121 -18.78 -8.25 2.29
C LEU A 121 -19.48 -6.89 2.26
N PHE A 122 -19.97 -6.41 3.41
CA PHE A 122 -20.53 -5.07 3.53
C PHE A 122 -19.50 -3.99 3.22
N GLY A 123 -18.29 -4.10 3.77
CA GLY A 123 -17.18 -3.19 3.48
C GLY A 123 -16.83 -3.18 1.99
N ILE A 124 -16.73 -4.35 1.36
CA ILE A 124 -16.48 -4.47 -0.09
C ILE A 124 -17.61 -3.81 -0.90
N ALA A 125 -18.86 -4.03 -0.53
CA ALA A 125 -20.01 -3.39 -1.20
C ALA A 125 -19.96 -1.86 -1.08
N ALA A 126 -19.61 -1.34 0.10
CA ALA A 126 -19.45 0.10 0.33
C ALA A 126 -18.30 0.70 -0.51
N LEU A 127 -17.16 -0.02 -0.62
CA LEU A 127 -16.04 0.40 -1.47
C LEU A 127 -16.44 0.45 -2.94
N ILE A 128 -17.15 -0.58 -3.42
CA ILE A 128 -17.66 -0.63 -4.80
C ILE A 128 -18.60 0.54 -5.08
N ALA A 129 -19.55 0.80 -4.17
CA ALA A 129 -20.45 1.95 -4.27
C ALA A 129 -19.68 3.28 -4.33
N GLY A 130 -18.66 3.44 -3.49
CA GLY A 130 -17.78 4.62 -3.51
C GLY A 130 -17.08 4.84 -4.86
N VAL A 131 -16.57 3.76 -5.47
CA VAL A 131 -15.95 3.82 -6.81
C VAL A 131 -16.97 4.21 -7.88
N PHE A 132 -18.20 3.71 -7.82
CA PHE A 132 -19.25 4.09 -8.76
C PHE A 132 -19.69 5.55 -8.62
N VAL A 133 -19.87 6.03 -7.40
CA VAL A 133 -20.20 7.45 -7.13
C VAL A 133 -19.12 8.36 -7.70
N LEU A 134 -17.86 7.97 -7.51
CA LEU A 134 -16.73 8.70 -8.04
C LEU A 134 -16.69 8.68 -9.58
N ALA A 135 -16.90 7.53 -10.19
CA ALA A 135 -16.95 7.40 -11.64
C ALA A 135 -18.08 8.24 -12.25
N ALA A 136 -19.26 8.26 -11.61
CA ALA A 136 -20.38 9.11 -12.02
C ALA A 136 -20.04 10.60 -11.89
N GLY A 137 -19.40 11.01 -10.79
CA GLY A 137 -18.94 12.39 -10.60
C GLY A 137 -17.95 12.85 -11.67
N ASN A 138 -17.01 11.99 -12.06
CA ASN A 138 -16.06 12.28 -13.14
C ASN A 138 -16.70 12.28 -14.54
N ALA A 139 -17.78 11.53 -14.76
CA ALA A 139 -18.51 11.55 -16.04
C ALA A 139 -19.36 12.82 -16.24
N MET A 140 -19.66 13.54 -15.16
CA MET A 140 -20.45 14.78 -15.17
C MET A 140 -19.60 16.06 -15.23
N SER A 141 -18.28 15.96 -15.01
CA SER A 141 -17.30 17.04 -15.14
C SER A 141 -16.65 17.07 -16.51
#